data_AF-A0AAI9UEP7-F1
#
_entry.id   AF-A0AAI9UEP7-F1
#
_cell.length_a   1.000
_cell.length_b   1.000
_cell.length_c   1.000
_cell.angle_alpha   90.00
_cell.angle_beta   90.00
_cell.angle_gamma   90.00
#
_symmetry.space_group_name_H-M   'P 1'
#
loop_
_entity.id
_entity.type
_entity.pdbx_description
1 polymer ?
#
loop_
_entity_poly.entity_id
_entity_poly.type
_entity_poly.pdbx_seq_one_letter_code
_entity_poly.pdbx_strand_id
1 'polypeptide(L)'
;MGSQDYPSLLLLPLPTQPPSRASLSAAYRPSLQAVLSKVKNPSRSSVLIVAVVGPLLRGASPKTKSLSWQATQSLIAGLYSLIALICAEQAIASDVDGGPGAVDARVVLVDHDANRRFAPDFQAAIDPNNTTVVDLPTFASAYHPWNFIFHINSEQGYRTLSTYLKFAESRQTILQSQLVVVEAGLSMNVEGSSEDPVEDTPGYNIVCLGGTFDHLHPGHKLLLTAAVLLLRVPVKDSTSHCRLIVGITGDQMLVNKKHAELVQSWDDRTNYTLDFLSSLLELNKSGWKKKTSPAETVTRQPGRVEATFRDGAIVVECVEFQDVYGPTVTLEEMDVLVYSGETRSGGKAVNDKRTAQGWKPLETFEVEVLDASEQGEGASETENFASKISSTAIRKQKAEAAAKATATARPESKSRLA
;
A
#
# COMPACT_ATOMS: atom_id res chain seq x y z
N MET A 1 -0.78 -17.38 26.55
CA MET A 1 -0.64 -15.97 26.09
C MET A 1 -1.24 -15.92 24.70
N GLY A 2 -2.29 -15.12 24.48
CA GLY A 2 -3.00 -15.10 23.21
C GLY A 2 -2.06 -14.78 22.05
N SER A 3 -2.17 -15.53 20.96
CA SER A 3 -1.47 -15.27 19.69
C SER A 3 -1.73 -13.81 19.31
N GLN A 4 -0.76 -12.93 19.51
CA GLN A 4 -0.81 -11.61 18.92
C GLN A 4 -0.58 -11.79 17.43
N ASP A 5 -1.59 -11.44 16.65
CA ASP A 5 -1.65 -11.66 15.22
C ASP A 5 -0.81 -10.61 14.48
N TYR A 6 0.51 -10.78 14.54
CA TYR A 6 1.48 -9.91 13.89
C TYR A 6 1.50 -10.10 12.37
N PRO A 7 1.83 -9.06 11.59
CA PRO A 7 2.03 -9.19 10.15
C PRO A 7 3.21 -10.12 9.84
N SER A 8 3.23 -10.67 8.64
CA SER A 8 4.41 -11.32 8.06
C SER A 8 5.16 -10.34 7.16
N LEU A 9 6.47 -10.55 7.01
CA LEU A 9 7.36 -9.73 6.18
C LEU A 9 7.92 -10.57 5.03
N LEU A 10 7.90 -10.04 3.81
CA LEU A 10 8.69 -10.54 2.69
C LEU A 10 9.71 -9.48 2.28
N LEU A 11 11.00 -9.82 2.41
CA LEU A 11 12.12 -8.98 1.95
C LEU A 11 12.43 -9.28 0.48
N LEU A 12 12.14 -8.32 -0.41
CA LEU A 12 12.44 -8.39 -1.83
C LEU A 12 13.56 -7.41 -2.19
N PRO A 13 14.77 -7.87 -2.57
CA PRO A 13 15.76 -7.00 -3.20
C PRO A 13 15.21 -6.45 -4.52
N LEU A 14 15.36 -5.15 -4.76
CA LEU A 14 14.96 -4.49 -6.02
C LEU A 14 15.65 -5.18 -7.21
N PRO A 15 14.95 -5.50 -8.31
CA PRO A 15 15.60 -6.12 -9.45
C PRO A 15 16.49 -5.10 -10.15
N THR A 16 17.42 -5.58 -10.96
CA THR A 16 18.25 -4.72 -11.80
C THR A 16 17.46 -4.19 -13.01
N GLN A 17 17.72 -2.93 -13.40
CA GLN A 17 17.11 -2.16 -14.50
C GLN A 17 15.67 -1.64 -14.27
N PRO A 18 15.20 -0.59 -14.99
CA PRO A 18 13.91 0.01 -14.67
C PRO A 18 12.82 -1.07 -14.69
N PRO A 19 12.02 -1.17 -13.61
CA PRO A 19 11.10 -2.28 -13.44
C PRO A 19 9.99 -2.19 -14.49
N SER A 20 9.99 -3.16 -15.41
CA SER A 20 8.85 -3.42 -16.29
C SER A 20 7.95 -4.48 -15.64
N ARG A 21 6.68 -4.58 -16.05
CA ARG A 21 5.80 -5.65 -15.57
C ARG A 21 6.39 -7.03 -15.81
N ALA A 22 6.98 -7.26 -16.99
CA ALA A 22 7.61 -8.53 -17.34
C ALA A 22 8.81 -8.85 -16.45
N SER A 23 9.70 -7.87 -16.20
CA SER A 23 10.86 -8.08 -15.33
C SER A 23 10.46 -8.28 -13.86
N LEU A 24 9.44 -7.56 -13.38
CA LEU A 24 8.89 -7.77 -12.04
C LEU A 24 8.24 -9.15 -11.87
N SER A 25 7.45 -9.59 -12.85
CA SER A 25 6.85 -10.94 -12.83
C SER A 25 7.92 -12.01 -12.84
N ALA A 26 8.90 -11.93 -13.75
CA ALA A 26 10.01 -12.86 -13.81
C ALA A 26 10.80 -12.93 -12.48
N ALA A 27 11.05 -11.78 -11.84
CA ALA A 27 11.83 -11.69 -10.61
C ALA A 27 11.06 -12.14 -9.35
N TYR A 28 9.76 -11.85 -9.26
CA TYR A 28 9.02 -11.94 -7.99
C TYR A 28 7.83 -12.88 -7.98
N ARG A 29 7.34 -13.36 -9.13
CA ARG A 29 6.17 -14.25 -9.17
C ARG A 29 6.37 -15.52 -8.31
N PRO A 30 7.51 -16.26 -8.38
CA PRO A 30 7.68 -17.48 -7.58
C PRO A 30 7.64 -17.23 -6.07
N SER A 31 8.32 -16.17 -5.61
CA SER A 31 8.37 -15.82 -4.18
C SER A 31 7.01 -15.34 -3.67
N LEU A 32 6.32 -14.47 -4.41
CA LEU A 32 4.99 -13.99 -4.04
C LEU A 32 3.97 -15.14 -4.00
N GLN A 33 3.99 -16.05 -4.98
CA GLN A 33 3.11 -17.24 -4.99
C GLN A 33 3.31 -18.12 -3.75
N ALA A 34 4.56 -18.41 -3.39
CA ALA A 34 4.89 -19.22 -2.23
C ALA A 34 4.46 -18.54 -0.91
N VAL A 35 4.74 -17.24 -0.78
CA VAL A 35 4.46 -16.48 0.44
C VAL A 35 2.96 -16.28 0.65
N LEU A 36 2.22 -15.85 -0.38
CA LEU A 36 0.77 -15.62 -0.28
C LEU A 36 0.03 -16.90 0.13
N SER A 37 0.40 -18.04 -0.45
CA SER A 37 -0.12 -19.35 -0.04
C SER A 37 0.26 -19.73 1.40
N LYS A 38 1.48 -19.39 1.85
CA LYS A 38 1.97 -19.74 3.19
C LYS A 38 1.34 -18.91 4.30
N VAL A 39 1.09 -17.61 4.06
CA VAL A 39 0.52 -16.69 5.07
C VAL A 39 -0.99 -16.79 5.18
N LYS A 40 -1.66 -17.36 4.16
CA LYS A 40 -3.09 -17.64 4.17
C LYS A 40 -3.48 -18.42 5.43
N ASN A 41 -4.45 -17.90 6.19
CA ASN A 41 -4.93 -18.53 7.40
C ASN A 41 -6.43 -18.86 7.28
N PRO A 42 -6.86 -20.13 7.42
CA PRO A 42 -8.26 -20.50 7.22
C PRO A 42 -9.23 -19.95 8.27
N SER A 43 -8.74 -19.42 9.40
CA SER A 43 -9.60 -18.89 10.47
C SER A 43 -9.67 -17.37 10.53
N ARG A 44 -8.82 -16.64 9.79
CA ARG A 44 -8.74 -15.16 9.85
C ARG A 44 -8.07 -14.56 8.61
N SER A 45 -8.16 -13.24 8.48
CA SER A 45 -7.36 -12.47 7.53
C SER A 45 -5.90 -12.35 8.04
N SER A 46 -4.95 -12.35 7.12
CA SER A 46 -3.52 -12.17 7.40
C SER A 46 -2.99 -10.91 6.73
N VAL A 47 -2.04 -10.22 7.36
CA VAL A 47 -1.33 -9.07 6.76
C VAL A 47 0.07 -9.49 6.32
N LEU A 48 0.43 -9.14 5.09
CA LEU A 48 1.76 -9.35 4.52
C LEU A 48 2.37 -8.00 4.12
N ILE A 49 3.48 -7.63 4.76
CA ILE A 49 4.31 -6.51 4.33
C ILE A 49 5.32 -7.01 3.29
N VAL A 50 5.20 -6.52 2.06
CA VAL A 50 6.15 -6.77 0.96
C VAL A 50 7.13 -5.61 0.92
N ALA A 51 8.28 -5.78 1.57
CA ALA A 51 9.32 -4.76 1.66
C ALA A 51 10.28 -4.85 0.47
N VAL A 52 10.23 -3.86 -0.41
CA VAL A 52 11.12 -3.78 -1.59
C VAL A 52 12.34 -2.94 -1.22
N VAL A 53 13.51 -3.58 -1.24
CA VAL A 53 14.75 -3.05 -0.71
C VAL A 53 15.71 -2.71 -1.84
N GLY A 54 16.04 -1.44 -2.03
CA GLY A 54 16.98 -1.00 -3.07
C GLY A 54 17.34 0.48 -2.99
N PRO A 55 18.21 0.99 -3.86
CA PRO A 55 18.62 2.39 -3.89
C PRO A 55 17.50 3.26 -4.49
N LEU A 56 16.49 3.55 -3.69
CA LEU A 56 15.25 4.22 -4.12
C LEU A 56 15.34 5.74 -3.95
N LEU A 57 16.16 6.22 -3.01
CA LEU A 57 16.32 7.62 -2.69
C LEU A 57 17.69 8.16 -3.15
N ARG A 58 17.67 9.34 -3.75
CA ARG A 58 18.88 10.10 -4.13
C ARG A 58 19.04 11.32 -3.25
N GLY A 59 20.21 11.97 -3.31
CA GLY A 59 20.51 13.18 -2.54
C GLY A 59 21.53 12.96 -1.42
N ALA A 60 22.29 14.02 -1.14
CA ALA A 60 23.49 13.98 -0.30
C ALA A 60 23.23 13.84 1.21
N SER A 61 22.02 14.18 1.68
CA SER A 61 21.68 14.15 3.11
C SER A 61 20.26 13.61 3.34
N PRO A 62 19.93 13.16 4.57
CA PRO A 62 18.57 12.77 4.94
C PRO A 62 17.51 13.88 4.79
N LYS A 63 17.93 15.15 4.67
CA LYS A 63 17.02 16.31 4.54
C LYS A 63 16.74 16.69 3.08
N THR A 64 17.48 16.11 2.15
CA THR A 64 17.47 16.48 0.72
C THR A 64 17.25 15.24 -0.14
N LYS A 65 16.53 14.24 0.40
CA LYS A 65 16.21 13.02 -0.33
C LYS A 65 15.11 13.27 -1.36
N SER A 66 15.27 12.67 -2.52
CA SER A 66 14.31 12.69 -3.63
C SER A 66 14.17 11.27 -4.19
N LEU A 67 13.07 11.03 -4.89
CA LEU A 67 12.83 9.81 -5.66
C LEU A 67 12.41 10.19 -7.08
N SER A 68 12.41 9.21 -7.98
CA SER A 68 11.78 9.37 -9.29
C SER A 68 10.34 8.89 -9.25
N TRP A 69 9.40 9.77 -9.50
CA TRP A 69 7.98 9.42 -9.57
C TRP A 69 7.76 8.29 -10.59
N GLN A 70 8.26 8.45 -11.82
CA GLN A 70 8.03 7.50 -12.89
C GLN A 70 8.52 6.09 -12.54
N ALA A 71 9.76 5.97 -12.03
CA ALA A 71 10.32 4.69 -11.65
C ALA A 71 9.57 4.07 -10.45
N THR A 72 9.26 4.90 -9.45
CA THR A 72 8.65 4.43 -8.20
C THR A 72 7.19 4.03 -8.41
N GLN A 73 6.42 4.83 -9.16
CA GLN A 73 5.04 4.54 -9.51
C GLN A 73 4.94 3.29 -10.39
N SER A 74 5.82 3.11 -11.37
CA SER A 74 5.88 1.89 -12.20
C SER A 74 6.17 0.65 -11.36
N LEU A 75 7.12 0.75 -10.42
CA LEU A 75 7.46 -0.34 -9.49
C LEU A 75 6.25 -0.77 -8.65
N ILE A 76 5.60 0.16 -7.96
CA ILE A 76 4.46 -0.17 -7.08
C ILE A 76 3.24 -0.64 -7.88
N ALA A 77 3.00 -0.08 -9.08
CA ALA A 77 1.92 -0.50 -9.96
C ALA A 77 2.12 -1.94 -10.45
N GLY A 78 3.33 -2.27 -10.91
CA GLY A 78 3.68 -3.62 -11.32
C GLY A 78 3.57 -4.64 -10.18
N LEU A 79 4.01 -4.28 -8.97
CA LEU A 79 3.91 -5.15 -7.79
C LEU A 79 2.47 -5.40 -7.34
N TYR A 80 1.65 -4.35 -7.22
CA TYR A 80 0.24 -4.54 -6.86
C TYR A 80 -0.52 -5.30 -7.95
N SER A 81 -0.16 -5.13 -9.22
CA SER A 81 -0.75 -5.91 -10.34
C SER A 81 -0.40 -7.38 -10.21
N LEU A 82 0.88 -7.70 -9.98
CA LEU A 82 1.36 -9.06 -9.80
C LEU A 82 0.75 -9.74 -8.56
N ILE A 83 0.67 -9.02 -7.44
CA ILE A 83 0.01 -9.49 -6.20
C ILE A 83 -1.47 -9.79 -6.48
N ALA A 84 -2.18 -8.88 -7.13
CA ALA A 84 -3.60 -9.06 -7.45
C ALA A 84 -3.81 -10.26 -8.39
N LEU A 85 -2.93 -10.45 -9.36
CA LEU A 85 -2.94 -11.57 -10.30
C LEU A 85 -2.76 -12.90 -9.57
N ILE A 86 -1.72 -13.02 -8.74
CA ILE A 86 -1.44 -14.23 -7.98
C ILE A 86 -2.58 -14.54 -6.99
N CYS A 87 -3.10 -13.51 -6.30
CA CYS A 87 -4.23 -13.68 -5.39
C CYS A 87 -5.47 -14.22 -6.14
N ALA A 88 -5.75 -13.71 -7.35
CA ALA A 88 -6.83 -14.22 -8.19
C ALA A 88 -6.60 -15.68 -8.62
N GLU A 89 -5.38 -16.03 -9.06
CA GLU A 89 -5.00 -17.40 -9.43
C GLU A 89 -5.15 -18.39 -8.27
N GLN A 90 -4.82 -17.96 -7.04
CA GLN A 90 -4.84 -18.81 -5.83
C GLN A 90 -6.17 -18.72 -5.05
N ALA A 91 -7.17 -18.02 -5.57
CA ALA A 91 -8.44 -17.74 -4.87
C ALA A 91 -8.22 -17.20 -3.44
N ILE A 92 -7.41 -16.15 -3.34
CA ILE A 92 -7.09 -15.41 -2.12
C ILE A 92 -7.74 -14.02 -2.23
N ALA A 93 -8.64 -13.69 -1.31
CA ALA A 93 -9.14 -12.33 -1.18
C ALA A 93 -8.01 -11.39 -0.74
N SER A 94 -7.90 -10.22 -1.38
CA SER A 94 -6.78 -9.29 -1.17
C SER A 94 -7.21 -7.92 -0.62
N ASP A 95 -8.51 -7.74 -0.36
CA ASP A 95 -9.04 -6.58 0.35
C ASP A 95 -8.66 -6.60 1.84
N VAL A 96 -8.49 -5.41 2.41
CA VAL A 96 -8.31 -5.25 3.86
C VAL A 96 -9.51 -5.85 4.56
N ASP A 97 -9.21 -6.71 5.54
CA ASP A 97 -10.21 -7.48 6.30
C ASP A 97 -11.18 -8.30 5.43
N GLY A 98 -10.68 -8.91 4.35
CA GLY A 98 -11.46 -9.79 3.47
C GLY A 98 -11.99 -11.10 4.12
N GLY A 99 -11.79 -11.28 5.43
CA GLY A 99 -12.24 -12.46 6.19
C GLY A 99 -11.26 -13.64 6.16
N PRO A 100 -11.72 -14.84 6.59
CA PRO A 100 -10.86 -16.02 6.69
C PRO A 100 -10.24 -16.42 5.34
N GLY A 101 -8.93 -16.63 5.34
CA GLY A 101 -8.17 -17.00 4.15
C GLY A 101 -7.80 -15.82 3.25
N ALA A 102 -8.20 -14.60 3.60
CA ALA A 102 -7.75 -13.39 2.92
C ALA A 102 -6.31 -13.04 3.31
N VAL A 103 -5.58 -12.44 2.37
CA VAL A 103 -4.23 -11.91 2.60
C VAL A 103 -4.18 -10.45 2.15
N ASP A 104 -4.11 -9.55 3.13
CA ASP A 104 -3.87 -8.13 2.94
C ASP A 104 -2.38 -7.87 2.71
N ALA A 105 -1.95 -7.98 1.46
CA ALA A 105 -0.60 -7.61 1.04
C ALA A 105 -0.46 -6.09 0.87
N ARG A 106 0.61 -5.53 1.45
CA ARG A 106 0.95 -4.10 1.46
C ARG A 106 2.39 -3.91 1.03
N VAL A 107 2.62 -3.11 0.00
CA VAL A 107 3.96 -2.85 -0.52
C VAL A 107 4.58 -1.68 0.25
N VAL A 108 5.77 -1.90 0.82
CA VAL A 108 6.56 -0.89 1.51
C VAL A 108 7.89 -0.76 0.80
N LEU A 109 8.26 0.46 0.44
CA LEU A 109 9.54 0.78 -0.16
C LEU A 109 10.58 1.06 0.93
N VAL A 110 11.77 0.48 0.80
CA VAL A 110 12.85 0.59 1.79
C VAL A 110 14.15 0.96 1.09
N ASP A 111 14.69 2.12 1.44
CA ASP A 111 15.93 2.61 0.83
C ASP A 111 17.15 1.86 1.37
N HIS A 112 17.91 1.26 0.47
CA HIS A 112 19.18 0.63 0.79
C HIS A 112 20.04 0.44 -0.46
N ASP A 113 21.21 1.09 -0.47
CA ASP A 113 22.29 0.71 -1.37
C ASP A 113 23.03 -0.51 -0.78
N ALA A 114 23.10 -1.61 -1.52
CA ALA A 114 23.79 -2.83 -1.12
C ALA A 114 25.30 -2.64 -0.85
N ASN A 115 25.89 -1.57 -1.40
CA ASN A 115 27.28 -1.18 -1.15
C ASN A 115 27.44 -0.26 0.06
N ARG A 116 26.33 0.23 0.66
CA ARG A 116 26.36 1.08 1.85
C ARG A 116 27.03 0.33 3.00
N ARG A 117 28.12 0.90 3.50
CA ARG A 117 28.82 0.39 4.69
C ARG A 117 28.29 1.07 5.94
N PHE A 118 28.06 0.28 6.98
CA PHE A 118 27.74 0.77 8.31
C PHE A 118 28.96 0.61 9.20
N ALA A 119 29.29 1.65 9.96
CA ALA A 119 30.35 1.57 10.96
C ALA A 119 30.05 0.43 11.97
N PRO A 120 31.08 -0.19 12.58
CA PRO A 120 30.88 -1.29 13.53
C PRO A 120 30.00 -0.91 14.73
N ASP A 121 30.06 0.35 15.16
CA ASP A 121 29.34 0.95 16.28
C ASP A 121 28.04 1.66 15.85
N PHE A 122 27.66 1.59 14.56
CA PHE A 122 26.45 2.23 14.07
C PHE A 122 25.21 1.63 14.73
N GLN A 123 24.49 2.46 15.49
CA GLN A 123 23.21 2.11 16.08
C GLN A 123 22.08 2.68 15.22
N ALA A 124 21.19 1.79 14.77
CA ALA A 124 20.00 2.22 14.04
C ALA A 124 19.08 3.02 14.99
N ALA A 125 18.95 4.31 14.71
CA ALA A 125 17.93 5.15 15.29
C ALA A 125 16.75 5.26 14.32
N ILE A 126 15.55 5.41 14.86
CA ILE A 126 14.39 5.84 14.06
C ILE A 126 14.56 7.34 13.88
N ASP A 127 15.15 7.73 12.75
CA ASP A 127 15.33 9.13 12.37
C ASP A 127 14.55 9.43 11.09
N PRO A 128 13.63 10.41 11.11
CA PRO A 128 12.90 10.78 9.92
C PRO A 128 13.86 11.43 8.92
N ASN A 129 13.76 11.01 7.66
CA ASN A 129 14.25 11.77 6.51
C ASN A 129 13.11 12.66 5.98
N ASN A 130 13.35 13.42 4.91
CA ASN A 130 12.33 14.29 4.33
C ASN A 130 11.28 13.57 3.43
N THR A 131 11.18 12.25 3.54
CA THR A 131 10.30 11.39 2.73
C THR A 131 9.57 10.36 3.59
N THR A 132 8.63 9.65 3.01
CA THR A 132 7.93 8.54 3.67
C THR A 132 8.70 7.21 3.55
N VAL A 133 9.55 7.06 2.53
CA VAL A 133 10.46 5.92 2.37
C VAL A 133 11.57 6.00 3.42
N VAL A 134 11.74 4.94 4.20
CA VAL A 134 12.79 4.87 5.24
C VAL A 134 13.95 3.98 4.80
N ASP A 135 15.11 4.17 5.42
CA ASP A 135 16.24 3.28 5.15
C ASP A 135 16.11 1.93 5.88
N LEU A 136 16.83 0.91 5.39
CA LEU A 136 16.75 -0.45 5.93
C LEU A 136 17.01 -0.55 7.46
N PRO A 137 17.99 0.17 8.06
CA PRO A 137 18.14 0.19 9.51
C PRO A 137 16.93 0.76 10.25
N THR A 138 16.33 1.84 9.74
CA THR A 138 15.11 2.44 10.31
C THR A 138 13.92 1.48 10.19
N PHE A 139 13.76 0.85 9.03
CA PHE A 139 12.72 -0.18 8.80
C PHE A 139 12.87 -1.33 9.79
N ALA A 140 14.06 -1.91 9.92
CA ALA A 140 14.36 -2.97 10.87
C ALA A 140 14.10 -2.58 12.34
N SER A 141 14.21 -1.28 12.64
CA SER A 141 14.02 -0.74 14.00
C SER A 141 12.60 -0.33 14.34
N ALA A 142 11.76 -0.03 13.35
CA ALA A 142 10.41 0.47 13.55
C ALA A 142 9.32 -0.56 13.21
N TYR A 143 9.62 -1.53 12.35
CA TYR A 143 8.65 -2.48 11.82
C TYR A 143 8.91 -3.86 12.43
N HIS A 144 8.24 -4.13 13.56
CA HIS A 144 8.38 -5.38 14.32
C HIS A 144 7.28 -5.51 15.38
N PRO A 145 6.98 -6.71 15.91
CA PRO A 145 7.54 -8.00 15.55
C PRO A 145 6.82 -8.63 14.36
N TRP A 146 7.44 -9.64 13.77
CA TRP A 146 6.89 -10.37 12.62
C TRP A 146 6.38 -11.74 13.03
N ASN A 147 5.35 -12.24 12.34
CA ASN A 147 4.98 -13.64 12.42
C ASN A 147 5.98 -14.52 11.65
N PHE A 148 6.17 -14.23 10.36
CA PHE A 148 7.20 -14.83 9.51
C PHE A 148 8.03 -13.73 8.84
N ILE A 149 9.30 -14.02 8.57
CA ILE A 149 10.23 -13.21 7.79
C ILE A 149 10.69 -14.06 6.62
N PHE A 150 10.13 -13.79 5.45
CA PHE A 150 10.48 -14.42 4.20
C PHE A 150 11.64 -13.68 3.53
N HIS A 151 12.61 -14.43 3.01
CA HIS A 151 13.71 -13.87 2.23
C HIS A 151 13.97 -14.71 0.98
N ILE A 152 14.51 -14.05 -0.05
CA ILE A 152 14.77 -14.68 -1.34
C ILE A 152 16.00 -15.59 -1.28
N ASN A 153 15.89 -16.77 -1.89
CA ASN A 153 17.00 -17.70 -2.10
C ASN A 153 17.92 -17.24 -3.24
N SER A 154 18.59 -16.10 -3.04
CA SER A 154 19.57 -15.54 -3.96
C SER A 154 20.66 -14.83 -3.17
N GLU A 155 21.82 -14.61 -3.79
CA GLU A 155 22.91 -13.88 -3.14
C GLU A 155 22.46 -12.50 -2.63
N GLN A 156 21.72 -11.75 -3.45
CA GLN A 156 21.14 -10.46 -3.05
C GLN A 156 20.14 -10.62 -1.90
N GLY A 157 19.30 -11.66 -1.93
CA GLY A 157 18.35 -11.98 -0.86
C GLY A 157 19.03 -12.23 0.49
N TYR A 158 20.10 -13.04 0.51
CA TYR A 158 20.88 -13.30 1.72
C TYR A 158 21.64 -12.07 2.22
N ARG A 159 22.19 -11.25 1.32
CA ARG A 159 22.82 -9.97 1.70
C ARG A 159 21.83 -9.02 2.36
N THR A 160 20.65 -8.84 1.76
CA THR A 160 19.56 -8.02 2.31
C THR A 160 19.10 -8.54 3.67
N LEU A 161 18.88 -9.85 3.81
CA LEU A 161 18.52 -10.46 5.08
C LEU A 161 19.58 -10.22 6.16
N SER A 162 20.86 -10.45 5.84
CA SER A 162 21.97 -10.28 6.78
C SER A 162 22.03 -8.85 7.32
N THR A 163 21.92 -7.85 6.43
CA THR A 163 21.86 -6.44 6.85
C THR A 163 20.62 -6.13 7.67
N TYR A 164 19.46 -6.67 7.30
CA TYR A 164 18.21 -6.52 8.06
C TYR A 164 18.35 -7.07 9.48
N LEU A 165 18.84 -8.31 9.62
CA LEU A 165 18.98 -9.01 10.91
C LEU A 165 19.94 -8.28 11.84
N LYS A 166 21.06 -7.75 11.32
CA LYS A 166 22.02 -6.94 12.09
C LYS A 166 21.33 -5.84 12.90
N PHE A 167 20.28 -5.21 12.36
CA PHE A 167 19.54 -4.16 13.05
C PHE A 167 18.32 -4.67 13.80
N ALA A 168 17.58 -5.63 13.22
CA ALA A 168 16.36 -6.15 13.81
C ALA A 168 16.60 -6.90 15.12
N GLU A 169 17.71 -7.64 15.24
CA GLU A 169 18.05 -8.43 16.44
C GLU A 169 18.29 -7.55 17.67
N SER A 170 18.67 -6.28 17.48
CA SER A 170 18.81 -5.31 18.58
C SER A 170 17.46 -4.84 19.16
N ARG A 171 16.35 -5.15 18.47
CA ARG A 171 14.99 -4.63 18.76
C ARG A 171 13.99 -5.73 19.09
N GLN A 172 14.16 -6.90 18.50
CA GLN A 172 13.31 -8.06 18.70
C GLN A 172 14.14 -9.35 18.70
N THR A 173 13.69 -10.34 19.47
CA THR A 173 14.20 -11.71 19.35
C THR A 173 13.55 -12.36 18.13
N ILE A 174 14.37 -12.79 17.17
CA ILE A 174 13.91 -13.49 15.97
C ILE A 174 14.25 -14.98 16.13
N LEU A 175 13.23 -15.83 16.10
CA LEU A 175 13.39 -17.27 16.17
C LEU A 175 13.73 -17.82 14.78
N GLN A 176 14.55 -18.87 14.72
CA GLN A 176 14.86 -19.55 13.47
C GLN A 176 13.60 -20.07 12.75
N SER A 177 12.57 -20.45 13.49
CA SER A 177 11.27 -20.89 12.93
C SER A 177 10.48 -19.78 12.25
N GLN A 178 10.84 -18.50 12.48
CA GLN A 178 10.21 -17.36 11.81
C GLN A 178 10.89 -17.04 10.48
N LEU A 179 12.15 -17.45 10.29
CA LEU A 179 12.91 -17.23 9.06
C LEU A 179 12.54 -18.28 8.02
N VAL A 180 12.03 -17.85 6.87
CA VAL A 180 11.60 -18.74 5.80
C VAL A 180 12.26 -18.32 4.48
N VAL A 181 13.06 -19.21 3.90
CA VAL A 181 13.61 -19.01 2.56
C VAL A 181 12.54 -19.34 1.51
N VAL A 182 12.43 -18.51 0.48
CA VAL A 182 11.53 -18.71 -0.67
C VAL A 182 12.30 -18.62 -1.98
N GLU A 183 11.82 -19.30 -3.01
CA GLU A 183 12.49 -19.36 -4.31
C GLU A 183 12.68 -17.97 -4.93
N ALA A 184 13.84 -17.77 -5.57
CA ALA A 184 14.11 -16.59 -6.36
C ALA A 184 13.52 -16.74 -7.76
N GLY A 185 12.98 -15.65 -8.31
CA GLY A 185 12.70 -15.57 -9.73
C GLY A 185 13.94 -15.29 -10.57
N LEU A 186 13.72 -15.07 -11.87
CA LEU A 186 14.75 -14.71 -12.84
C LEU A 186 14.96 -13.19 -12.83
N SER A 187 16.18 -12.74 -12.52
CA SER A 187 16.60 -11.35 -12.73
C SER A 187 17.45 -11.29 -13.98
N MET A 188 17.00 -10.59 -15.02
CA MET A 188 17.76 -10.39 -16.25
C MET A 188 18.46 -9.04 -16.21
N ASN A 189 19.79 -9.03 -16.39
CA ASN A 189 20.53 -7.81 -16.71
C ASN A 189 20.47 -7.63 -18.24
N VAL A 190 19.67 -6.70 -18.74
CA VAL A 190 19.68 -6.38 -20.18
C VAL A 190 20.73 -5.30 -20.42
N GLU A 191 21.93 -5.67 -20.86
CA GLU A 191 22.91 -4.67 -21.30
C GLU A 191 22.30 -3.86 -22.47
N GLY A 192 22.09 -2.55 -22.28
CA GLY A 192 21.81 -1.63 -23.38
C GLY A 192 20.49 -0.84 -23.41
N SER A 193 19.67 -0.79 -22.36
CA SER A 193 18.63 0.27 -22.30
C SER A 193 19.32 1.58 -21.92
N SER A 194 19.23 2.58 -22.80
CA SER A 194 19.61 3.97 -22.48
C SER A 194 18.99 4.36 -21.14
N GLU A 195 19.83 4.75 -20.17
CA GLU A 195 19.36 5.38 -18.94
C GLU A 195 18.70 6.70 -19.34
N ASP A 196 17.38 6.70 -19.54
CA ASP A 196 16.65 7.96 -19.56
C ASP A 196 17.01 8.68 -18.26
N PRO A 197 17.32 9.99 -18.32
CA PRO A 197 17.71 10.74 -17.13
C PRO A 197 16.59 10.59 -16.11
N VAL A 198 16.89 9.88 -15.04
CA VAL A 198 15.92 9.60 -13.99
C VAL A 198 15.63 10.93 -13.31
N GLU A 199 14.53 11.59 -13.66
CA GLU A 199 14.17 12.91 -13.11
C GLU A 199 13.82 12.79 -11.63
N ASP A 200 14.34 13.72 -10.83
CA ASP A 200 13.97 13.85 -9.42
C ASP A 200 12.61 14.53 -9.30
N THR A 201 11.72 13.89 -8.56
CA THR A 201 10.41 14.46 -8.22
C THR A 201 10.51 15.16 -6.85
N PRO A 202 10.13 16.44 -6.75
CA PRO A 202 10.08 17.12 -5.46
C PRO A 202 8.97 16.53 -4.58
N GLY A 203 9.13 16.65 -3.27
CA GLY A 203 8.06 16.37 -2.32
C GLY A 203 7.18 17.60 -2.09
N TYR A 204 5.93 17.37 -1.71
CA TYR A 204 4.88 18.38 -1.53
C TYR A 204 4.38 18.42 -0.09
N ASN A 205 3.90 19.59 0.35
CA ASN A 205 3.42 19.75 1.71
C ASN A 205 1.98 19.25 1.84
N ILE A 206 1.12 19.47 0.83
CA ILE A 206 -0.28 19.06 0.85
C ILE A 206 -0.60 18.23 -0.40
N VAL A 207 -0.76 16.92 -0.20
CA VAL A 207 -1.14 15.97 -1.25
C VAL A 207 -2.59 15.56 -1.03
N CYS A 208 -3.42 15.57 -2.07
CA CYS A 208 -4.80 15.10 -1.99
C CYS A 208 -5.11 14.01 -3.00
N LEU A 209 -6.04 13.13 -2.62
CA LEU A 209 -6.64 12.14 -3.50
C LEU A 209 -8.10 11.91 -3.09
N GLY A 210 -8.90 11.34 -3.99
CA GLY A 210 -10.31 11.03 -3.74
C GLY A 210 -10.68 9.64 -4.24
N GLY A 211 -11.61 9.00 -3.54
CA GLY A 211 -12.11 7.70 -3.93
C GLY A 211 -13.24 7.22 -3.02
N THR A 212 -13.83 6.08 -3.36
CA THR A 212 -14.76 5.44 -2.42
C THR A 212 -14.01 4.63 -1.36
N PHE A 213 -12.91 3.95 -1.73
CA PHE A 213 -12.17 3.07 -0.81
C PHE A 213 -13.03 1.95 -0.20
N ASP A 214 -14.03 1.47 -0.95
CA ASP A 214 -14.88 0.33 -0.56
C ASP A 214 -14.14 -0.98 -0.81
N HIS A 215 -14.15 -1.87 0.18
CA HIS A 215 -13.37 -3.12 0.22
C HIS A 215 -11.94 -2.88 -0.26
N LEU A 216 -11.13 -2.20 0.57
CA LEU A 216 -9.82 -1.65 0.21
C LEU A 216 -8.87 -2.69 -0.43
N HIS A 217 -8.91 -2.77 -1.76
CA HIS A 217 -8.23 -3.76 -2.60
C HIS A 217 -6.91 -3.19 -3.18
N PRO A 218 -6.09 -4.01 -3.88
CA PRO A 218 -4.77 -3.58 -4.39
C PRO A 218 -4.75 -2.27 -5.20
N GLY A 219 -5.83 -1.95 -5.93
CA GLY A 219 -5.91 -0.69 -6.71
C GLY A 219 -5.97 0.54 -5.81
N HIS A 220 -6.76 0.50 -4.73
CA HIS A 220 -6.78 1.57 -3.74
C HIS A 220 -5.45 1.68 -2.98
N LYS A 221 -4.83 0.53 -2.65
CA LYS A 221 -3.53 0.50 -1.97
C LYS A 221 -2.45 1.13 -2.83
N LEU A 222 -2.44 0.84 -4.14
CA LEU A 222 -1.57 1.50 -5.12
C LEU A 222 -1.74 3.03 -5.10
N LEU A 223 -2.97 3.52 -5.21
CA LEU A 223 -3.26 4.96 -5.21
C LEU A 223 -2.81 5.65 -3.91
N LEU A 224 -3.11 5.05 -2.76
CA LEU A 224 -2.70 5.55 -1.44
C LEU A 224 -1.19 5.53 -1.25
N THR A 225 -0.52 4.42 -1.62
CA THR A 225 0.95 4.32 -1.58
C THR A 225 1.59 5.39 -2.46
N ALA A 226 1.07 5.61 -3.68
CA ALA A 226 1.60 6.61 -4.59
C ALA A 226 1.48 8.03 -4.02
N ALA A 227 0.33 8.39 -3.43
CA ALA A 227 0.15 9.70 -2.80
C ALA A 227 1.08 9.93 -1.60
N VAL A 228 1.29 8.89 -0.77
CA VAL A 228 2.21 8.93 0.37
C VAL A 228 3.66 9.19 -0.05
N LEU A 229 4.08 8.72 -1.23
CA LEU A 229 5.44 8.92 -1.74
C LEU A 229 5.73 10.36 -2.17
N LEU A 230 4.69 11.15 -2.46
CA LEU A 230 4.82 12.56 -2.84
C LEU A 230 4.89 13.51 -1.64
N LEU A 231 4.68 13.02 -0.41
CA LEU A 231 4.74 13.86 0.79
C LEU A 231 6.17 14.27 1.13
N ARG A 232 6.39 15.56 1.34
CA ARG A 232 7.61 16.11 1.94
C ARG A 232 7.49 16.08 3.45
N VAL A 233 8.04 15.04 4.07
CA VAL A 233 8.04 14.92 5.53
C VAL A 233 8.97 15.97 6.14
N PRO A 234 8.50 16.78 7.10
CA PRO A 234 9.38 17.71 7.79
C PRO A 234 10.45 17.00 8.62
N VAL A 235 11.60 17.65 8.79
CA VAL A 235 12.71 17.13 9.60
C VAL A 235 12.36 17.14 11.10
N LYS A 236 13.04 16.29 11.88
CA LYS A 236 12.77 15.93 13.30
C LYS A 236 12.56 17.07 14.32
N ASP A 237 12.83 18.31 13.97
CA ASP A 237 12.68 19.49 14.86
C ASP A 237 11.84 20.61 14.23
N SER A 238 11.16 20.30 13.13
CA SER A 238 10.25 21.27 12.50
C SER A 238 8.95 21.38 13.29
N THR A 239 8.45 22.61 13.42
CA THR A 239 7.08 22.86 13.89
C THR A 239 6.04 22.72 12.78
N SER A 240 6.47 22.49 11.55
CA SER A 240 5.59 22.27 10.40
C SER A 240 5.23 20.79 10.25
N HIS A 241 4.13 20.53 9.57
CA HIS A 241 3.66 19.19 9.19
C HIS A 241 3.35 19.17 7.69
N CYS A 242 3.41 17.99 7.06
CA CYS A 242 2.78 17.77 5.77
C CYS A 242 1.41 17.11 5.95
N ARG A 243 0.53 17.27 4.96
CA ARG A 243 -0.86 16.83 4.99
C ARG A 243 -1.17 15.91 3.82
N LEU A 244 -1.80 14.78 4.12
CA LEU A 244 -2.45 13.91 3.13
C LEU A 244 -3.97 14.03 3.30
N ILE A 245 -4.66 14.59 2.31
CA ILE A 245 -6.12 14.72 2.32
C ILE A 245 -6.70 13.58 1.49
N VAL A 246 -7.42 12.68 2.14
CA VAL A 246 -8.11 11.55 1.51
C VAL A 246 -9.61 11.85 1.49
N GLY A 247 -10.12 12.27 0.34
CA GLY A 247 -11.55 12.40 0.12
C GLY A 247 -12.18 11.01 0.03
N ILE A 248 -13.15 10.72 0.90
CA ILE A 248 -13.90 9.46 0.94
C ILE A 248 -15.38 9.73 0.61
N THR A 249 -15.90 9.12 -0.45
CA THR A 249 -17.29 9.40 -0.88
C THR A 249 -18.32 9.03 0.20
N GLY A 250 -19.28 9.92 0.45
CA GLY A 250 -20.45 9.68 1.29
C GLY A 250 -21.61 9.00 0.54
N ASP A 251 -22.70 8.73 1.25
CA ASP A 251 -23.80 7.87 0.78
C ASP A 251 -24.46 8.32 -0.53
N GLN A 252 -24.56 9.63 -0.77
CA GLN A 252 -25.16 10.18 -1.99
C GLN A 252 -24.44 9.73 -3.27
N MET A 253 -23.13 9.50 -3.19
CA MET A 253 -22.32 9.04 -4.32
C MET A 253 -22.34 7.51 -4.48
N LEU A 254 -23.05 6.80 -3.59
CA LEU A 254 -23.10 5.33 -3.54
C LEU A 254 -24.45 4.76 -4.02
N VAL A 255 -25.48 5.60 -4.14
CA VAL A 255 -26.87 5.20 -4.46
C VAL A 255 -26.99 4.36 -5.74
N ASN A 256 -26.15 4.63 -6.75
CA ASN A 256 -26.19 3.93 -8.03
C ASN A 256 -25.24 2.74 -8.13
N LYS A 257 -24.55 2.36 -7.05
CA LYS A 257 -23.61 1.24 -7.09
C LYS A 257 -24.34 -0.09 -7.04
N LYS A 258 -23.94 -1.03 -7.91
CA LYS A 258 -24.42 -2.42 -7.88
C LYS A 258 -24.12 -3.05 -6.53
N HIS A 259 -25.06 -3.77 -5.92
CA HIS A 259 -24.93 -4.29 -4.54
C HIS A 259 -24.62 -3.19 -3.50
N ALA A 260 -25.37 -2.09 -3.54
CA ALA A 260 -25.18 -0.94 -2.64
C ALA A 260 -25.28 -1.34 -1.17
N GLU A 261 -26.09 -2.34 -0.85
CA GLU A 261 -26.28 -2.91 0.49
C GLU A 261 -25.01 -3.57 1.06
N LEU A 262 -24.04 -3.90 0.21
CA LEU A 262 -22.75 -4.49 0.60
C LEU A 262 -21.59 -3.49 0.58
N VAL A 263 -21.89 -2.20 0.36
CA VAL A 263 -20.88 -1.14 0.48
C VAL A 263 -20.56 -0.91 1.95
N GLN A 264 -19.28 -0.83 2.27
CA GLN A 264 -18.81 -0.56 3.63
C GLN A 264 -19.24 0.84 4.09
N SER A 265 -19.53 0.98 5.39
CA SER A 265 -19.88 2.28 5.97
C SER A 265 -18.75 3.29 5.78
N TRP A 266 -19.05 4.60 5.86
CA TRP A 266 -17.99 5.62 5.79
C TRP A 266 -16.94 5.45 6.89
N ASP A 267 -17.37 5.09 8.10
CA ASP A 267 -16.47 4.81 9.22
C ASP A 267 -15.55 3.62 8.94
N ASP A 268 -16.08 2.52 8.41
CA ASP A 268 -15.29 1.34 8.07
C ASP A 268 -14.25 1.66 6.99
N ARG A 269 -14.66 2.33 5.91
CA ARG A 269 -13.75 2.72 4.81
C ARG A 269 -12.66 3.66 5.30
N THR A 270 -13.00 4.58 6.19
CA THR A 270 -12.04 5.47 6.87
C THR A 270 -11.07 4.67 7.75
N ASN A 271 -11.58 3.73 8.56
CA ASN A 271 -10.76 2.90 9.43
C ASN A 271 -9.79 2.02 8.65
N TYR A 272 -10.24 1.35 7.58
CA TYR A 272 -9.39 0.52 6.73
C TYR A 272 -8.34 1.35 5.99
N THR A 273 -8.70 2.58 5.56
CA THR A 273 -7.75 3.51 4.94
C THR A 273 -6.65 3.93 5.92
N LEU A 274 -7.02 4.30 7.15
CA LEU A 274 -6.05 4.69 8.18
C LEU A 274 -5.18 3.52 8.65
N ASP A 275 -5.75 2.32 8.81
CA ASP A 275 -4.99 1.11 9.17
C ASP A 275 -4.02 0.71 8.05
N PHE A 276 -4.39 0.88 6.78
CA PHE A 276 -3.45 0.72 5.66
C PHE A 276 -2.33 1.77 5.72
N LEU A 277 -2.67 3.06 5.82
CA LEU A 277 -1.70 4.15 5.85
C LEU A 277 -0.75 4.07 7.05
N SER A 278 -1.19 3.58 8.21
CA SER A 278 -0.31 3.41 9.37
C SER A 278 0.85 2.45 9.08
N SER A 279 0.65 1.46 8.21
CA SER A 279 1.74 0.56 7.80
C SER A 279 2.78 1.21 6.87
N LEU A 280 2.52 2.41 6.35
CA LEU A 280 3.46 3.18 5.53
C LEU A 280 4.06 4.36 6.32
N LEU A 281 3.28 4.94 7.23
CA LEU A 281 3.59 6.22 7.85
C LEU A 281 4.14 6.10 9.28
N GLU A 282 3.67 5.11 10.05
CA GLU A 282 4.04 4.97 11.47
C GLU A 282 5.51 4.58 11.63
N LEU A 283 6.20 5.23 12.56
CA LEU A 283 7.56 4.88 12.96
C LEU A 283 7.65 4.82 14.48
N ASN A 284 7.63 3.61 15.03
CA ASN A 284 7.57 3.40 16.47
C ASN A 284 8.66 2.44 16.95
N LYS A 285 9.40 2.80 18.01
CA LYS A 285 10.44 1.93 18.61
C LYS A 285 9.89 0.63 19.20
N SER A 286 8.59 0.59 19.52
CA SER A 286 7.91 -0.62 19.97
C SER A 286 7.28 -1.42 18.82
N GLY A 287 7.38 -0.91 17.60
CA GLY A 287 6.71 -1.39 16.40
C GLY A 287 5.22 -1.65 16.64
N TRP A 288 4.72 -2.80 16.20
CA TRP A 288 3.31 -3.20 16.30
C TRP A 288 2.87 -3.62 17.71
N LYS A 289 3.80 -3.76 18.69
CA LYS A 289 3.47 -4.26 20.05
C LYS A 289 2.53 -3.31 20.79
N LYS A 290 2.77 -2.01 20.63
CA LYS A 290 1.79 -0.98 20.92
C LYS A 290 1.25 -0.56 19.56
N LYS A 291 0.11 -1.12 19.14
CA LYS A 291 -0.77 -0.27 18.33
C LYS A 291 -1.05 0.91 19.26
N THR A 292 -0.40 2.05 19.04
CA THR A 292 -0.84 3.32 19.63
C THR A 292 -2.34 3.31 19.37
N SER A 293 -3.14 3.28 20.44
CA SER A 293 -4.59 3.19 20.27
C SER A 293 -4.96 4.29 19.28
N PRO A 294 -5.69 3.99 18.18
CA PRO A 294 -6.08 5.02 17.23
C PRO A 294 -6.67 6.24 17.95
N ALA A 295 -7.33 6.04 19.09
CA ALA A 295 -7.86 7.08 19.96
C ALA A 295 -6.86 8.16 20.45
N GLU A 296 -5.54 7.90 20.57
CA GLU A 296 -4.57 8.92 21.02
C GLU A 296 -4.05 9.82 19.89
N THR A 297 -4.03 9.30 18.65
CA THR A 297 -3.51 10.03 17.48
C THR A 297 -4.60 10.42 16.47
N VAL A 298 -5.84 9.96 16.68
CA VAL A 298 -6.98 10.18 15.79
C VAL A 298 -8.02 11.07 16.45
N THR A 299 -8.32 12.20 15.81
CA THR A 299 -9.44 13.09 16.16
C THR A 299 -10.59 12.86 15.20
N ARG A 300 -11.80 12.66 15.73
CA ARG A 300 -13.02 12.44 14.93
C ARG A 300 -13.98 13.61 15.05
N GLN A 301 -14.50 14.02 13.91
CA GLN A 301 -15.57 15.01 13.75
C GLN A 301 -16.58 14.45 12.73
N PRO A 302 -17.83 14.93 12.72
CA PRO A 302 -18.80 14.53 11.70
C PRO A 302 -18.24 14.77 10.29
N GLY A 303 -18.17 13.71 9.47
CA GLY A 303 -17.64 13.76 8.10
C GLY A 303 -16.13 14.02 7.99
N ARG A 304 -15.37 14.01 9.09
CA ARG A 304 -13.92 14.22 9.06
C ARG A 304 -13.19 13.44 10.16
N VAL A 305 -12.18 12.67 9.77
CA VAL A 305 -11.28 12.00 10.71
C VAL A 305 -9.85 12.43 10.41
N GLU A 306 -9.14 12.89 11.42
CA GLU A 306 -7.75 13.31 11.32
C GLU A 306 -6.86 12.38 12.13
N ALA A 307 -5.76 11.91 11.56
CA ALA A 307 -4.77 11.05 12.20
C ALA A 307 -3.37 11.66 12.07
N THR A 308 -2.57 11.58 13.13
CA THR A 308 -1.18 12.06 13.12
C THR A 308 -0.18 10.90 13.15
N PHE A 309 0.91 11.04 12.41
CA PHE A 309 2.00 10.06 12.34
C PHE A 309 3.35 10.76 12.49
N ARG A 310 4.37 10.00 12.91
CA ARG A 310 5.76 10.47 13.11
C ARG A 310 5.81 11.74 13.99
N ASP A 311 5.25 11.62 15.19
CA ASP A 311 5.22 12.70 16.20
C ASP A 311 4.59 14.00 15.66
N GLY A 312 3.57 13.88 14.81
CA GLY A 312 2.83 15.02 14.24
C GLY A 312 3.43 15.60 12.96
N ALA A 313 4.56 15.08 12.47
CA ALA A 313 5.16 15.54 11.22
C ALA A 313 4.29 15.26 9.98
N ILE A 314 3.41 14.25 10.06
CA ILE A 314 2.47 13.89 9.00
C ILE A 314 1.05 13.88 9.57
N VAL A 315 0.16 14.64 8.93
CA VAL A 315 -1.27 14.66 9.23
C VAL A 315 -2.03 14.02 8.08
N VAL A 316 -2.89 13.05 8.36
CA VAL A 316 -3.79 12.44 7.39
C VAL A 316 -5.22 12.86 7.73
N GLU A 317 -5.92 13.44 6.76
CA GLU A 317 -7.30 13.88 6.89
C GLU A 317 -8.19 13.06 5.96
N CYS A 318 -9.02 12.19 6.52
CA CYS A 318 -10.11 11.54 5.80
C CYS A 318 -11.34 12.46 5.83
N VAL A 319 -11.81 12.90 4.68
CA VAL A 319 -12.91 13.88 4.56
C VAL A 319 -14.04 13.27 3.75
N GLU A 320 -15.25 13.25 4.31
CA GLU A 320 -16.45 12.85 3.60
C GLU A 320 -16.81 13.88 2.53
N PHE A 321 -17.16 13.41 1.32
CA PHE A 321 -17.67 14.28 0.28
C PHE A 321 -18.80 13.63 -0.52
N GLN A 322 -19.73 14.45 -1.00
CA GLN A 322 -20.99 13.99 -1.62
C GLN A 322 -21.17 14.50 -3.06
N ASP A 323 -20.15 15.13 -3.64
CA ASP A 323 -20.13 15.67 -5.00
C ASP A 323 -18.93 15.16 -5.82
N VAL A 324 -18.80 15.60 -7.07
CA VAL A 324 -17.75 15.12 -7.99
C VAL A 324 -16.37 15.76 -7.78
N TYR A 325 -16.29 16.85 -7.02
CA TYR A 325 -15.05 17.59 -6.76
C TYR A 325 -14.50 17.33 -5.36
N GLY A 326 -15.40 17.14 -4.39
CA GLY A 326 -15.07 16.94 -2.99
C GLY A 326 -14.23 18.10 -2.41
N PRO A 327 -13.26 17.83 -1.52
CA PRO A 327 -12.56 18.90 -0.81
C PRO A 327 -11.70 19.79 -1.72
N THR A 328 -11.43 19.37 -2.96
CA THR A 328 -10.51 20.04 -3.90
C THR A 328 -11.01 21.39 -4.40
N VAL A 329 -12.28 21.72 -4.20
CA VAL A 329 -12.90 23.02 -4.59
C VAL A 329 -13.50 23.76 -3.40
N THR A 330 -13.30 23.25 -2.19
CA THR A 330 -13.71 23.88 -0.93
C THR A 330 -12.51 24.25 -0.06
N LEU A 331 -11.34 23.62 -0.29
CA LEU A 331 -10.08 23.95 0.34
C LEU A 331 -9.09 24.48 -0.71
N GLU A 332 -8.70 25.74 -0.57
CA GLU A 332 -7.78 26.39 -1.50
C GLU A 332 -6.35 25.86 -1.34
N GLU A 333 -5.91 25.66 -0.10
CA GLU A 333 -4.56 25.22 0.28
C GLU A 333 -4.33 23.74 -0.06
N MET A 334 -3.90 23.47 -1.29
CA MET A 334 -3.50 22.16 -1.79
C MET A 334 -2.41 22.33 -2.85
N ASP A 335 -1.41 21.45 -2.84
CA ASP A 335 -0.32 21.48 -3.83
C ASP A 335 -0.60 20.52 -4.99
N VAL A 336 -1.01 19.29 -4.63
CA VAL A 336 -1.05 18.15 -5.56
C VAL A 336 -2.39 17.41 -5.50
N LEU A 337 -2.89 17.00 -6.67
CA LEU A 337 -3.95 16.01 -6.83
C LEU A 337 -3.40 14.71 -7.44
N VAL A 338 -3.59 13.60 -6.73
CA VAL A 338 -3.26 12.25 -7.21
C VAL A 338 -4.54 11.53 -7.62
N TYR A 339 -4.55 10.93 -8.80
CA TYR A 339 -5.70 10.20 -9.33
C TYR A 339 -5.29 8.95 -10.10
N SER A 340 -6.18 7.95 -10.21
CA SER A 340 -5.94 6.80 -11.08
C SER A 340 -6.27 7.15 -12.54
N GLY A 341 -5.71 6.41 -13.50
CA GLY A 341 -6.05 6.57 -14.91
C GLY A 341 -7.55 6.50 -15.23
N GLU A 342 -8.35 5.79 -14.42
CA GLU A 342 -9.82 5.73 -14.52
C GLU A 342 -10.50 7.09 -14.28
N THR A 343 -9.85 7.99 -13.54
CA THR A 343 -10.40 9.29 -13.10
C THR A 343 -9.69 10.49 -13.71
N ARG A 344 -8.95 10.29 -14.81
CA ARG A 344 -8.22 11.36 -15.54
C ARG A 344 -9.11 12.56 -15.89
N SER A 345 -10.35 12.31 -16.34
CA SER A 345 -11.31 13.38 -16.65
C SER A 345 -11.72 14.17 -15.40
N GLY A 346 -11.79 13.51 -14.24
CA GLY A 346 -12.05 14.14 -12.94
C GLY A 346 -10.94 15.10 -12.53
N GLY A 347 -9.67 14.71 -12.71
CA GLY A 347 -8.53 15.59 -12.43
C GLY A 347 -8.55 16.89 -13.25
N LYS A 348 -8.90 16.80 -14.54
CA LYS A 348 -9.10 17.98 -15.39
C LYS A 348 -10.27 18.85 -14.88
N ALA A 349 -11.41 18.23 -14.59
CA ALA A 349 -12.60 18.95 -14.11
C ALA A 349 -12.35 19.71 -12.80
N VAL A 350 -11.53 19.16 -11.89
CA VAL A 350 -11.10 19.83 -10.66
C VAL A 350 -10.31 21.10 -11.00
N ASN A 351 -9.29 21.02 -11.85
CA ASN A 351 -8.47 22.17 -12.20
C ASN A 351 -9.24 23.25 -12.99
N ASP A 352 -10.16 22.85 -13.87
CA ASP A 352 -11.05 23.78 -14.57
C ASP A 352 -11.93 24.55 -13.55
N LYS A 353 -12.47 23.83 -12.55
CA LYS A 353 -13.29 24.44 -11.49
C LYS A 353 -12.49 25.37 -10.58
N ARG A 354 -11.28 24.96 -10.17
CA ARG A 354 -10.38 25.80 -9.35
C ARG A 354 -9.99 27.08 -10.10
N THR A 355 -9.65 26.98 -11.38
CA THR A 355 -9.33 28.14 -12.22
C THR A 355 -10.53 29.08 -12.36
N ALA A 356 -11.74 28.54 -12.53
CA ALA A 356 -12.96 29.34 -12.59
C ALA A 356 -13.29 30.06 -11.26
N GLN A 357 -12.79 29.56 -10.12
CA GLN A 357 -12.89 30.21 -8.81
C GLN A 357 -11.75 31.22 -8.54
N GLY A 358 -10.78 31.34 -9.45
CA GLY A 358 -9.59 32.18 -9.27
C GLY A 358 -8.46 31.54 -8.45
N TRP A 359 -8.55 30.23 -8.16
CA TRP A 359 -7.53 29.49 -7.42
C TRP A 359 -6.45 28.94 -8.34
N LYS A 360 -5.26 28.70 -7.77
CA LYS A 360 -4.16 28.03 -8.47
C LYS A 360 -4.57 26.58 -8.82
N PRO A 361 -4.33 26.12 -10.07
CA PRO A 361 -4.51 24.71 -10.42
C PRO A 361 -3.53 23.84 -9.61
N LEU A 362 -3.97 22.63 -9.29
CA LEU A 362 -3.17 21.61 -8.62
C LEU A 362 -2.21 20.98 -9.61
N GLU A 363 -0.99 20.69 -9.16
CA GLU A 363 -0.12 19.78 -9.89
C GLU A 363 -0.71 18.37 -9.83
N THR A 364 -0.69 17.66 -10.95
CA THR A 364 -1.42 16.38 -11.06
C THR A 364 -0.47 15.22 -11.27
N PHE A 365 -0.67 14.16 -10.48
CA PHE A 365 0.04 12.91 -10.63
C PHE A 365 -0.95 11.78 -10.93
N GLU A 366 -0.84 11.23 -12.13
CA GLU A 366 -1.63 10.07 -12.54
C GLU A 366 -0.94 8.78 -12.11
N VAL A 367 -1.71 7.87 -11.52
CA VAL A 367 -1.28 6.52 -11.17
C VAL A 367 -1.87 5.54 -12.18
N GLU A 368 -1.01 4.72 -12.77
CA GLU A 368 -1.39 3.67 -13.70
C GLU A 368 -2.38 2.69 -13.06
N VAL A 369 -3.36 2.25 -13.84
CA VAL A 369 -4.37 1.27 -13.38
C VAL A 369 -3.75 -0.12 -13.41
N LEU A 370 -4.18 -0.98 -12.49
CA LEU A 370 -3.77 -2.38 -12.46
C LEU A 370 -4.26 -3.10 -13.72
N ASP A 371 -3.34 -3.75 -14.43
CA ASP A 371 -3.63 -4.49 -15.65
C ASP A 371 -2.82 -5.79 -15.69
N ALA A 372 -3.47 -6.88 -16.10
CA ALA A 372 -2.97 -8.24 -16.04
C ALA A 372 -2.31 -8.74 -17.34
N SER A 373 -2.22 -7.92 -18.39
CA SER A 373 -1.55 -8.38 -19.61
C SER A 373 -0.04 -8.55 -19.35
N GLU A 374 0.39 -9.79 -19.08
CA GLU A 374 1.82 -10.15 -19.02
C GLU A 374 2.44 -10.30 -20.42
N GLN A 375 1.62 -10.32 -21.48
CA GLN A 375 2.04 -10.33 -22.88
C GLN A 375 0.98 -9.57 -23.69
N GLY A 376 1.38 -8.89 -24.76
CA GLY A 376 0.53 -8.01 -25.58
C GLY A 376 -0.58 -8.71 -26.37
N GLU A 377 -1.48 -9.42 -25.71
CA GLU A 377 -2.67 -10.02 -26.31
C GLU A 377 -3.95 -9.46 -25.68
N GLY A 378 -4.67 -8.65 -26.46
CA GLY A 378 -6.10 -8.39 -26.36
C GLY A 378 -6.61 -7.55 -25.19
N ALA A 379 -7.20 -6.38 -25.50
CA ALA A 379 -7.96 -5.53 -24.57
C ALA A 379 -9.05 -6.29 -23.77
N SER A 380 -9.53 -7.44 -24.27
CA SER A 380 -10.56 -8.28 -23.63
C SER A 380 -10.10 -8.96 -22.34
N GLU A 381 -8.83 -9.30 -22.17
CA GLU A 381 -8.36 -9.98 -20.93
C GLU A 381 -8.07 -8.96 -19.81
N THR A 382 -7.53 -7.79 -20.18
CA THR A 382 -7.34 -6.64 -19.31
C THR A 382 -8.65 -6.16 -18.67
N GLU A 383 -9.72 -6.01 -19.46
CA GLU A 383 -11.05 -5.65 -18.93
C GLU A 383 -11.57 -6.70 -17.95
N ASN A 384 -11.36 -7.98 -18.25
CA ASN A 384 -11.81 -9.08 -17.40
C ASN A 384 -11.06 -9.10 -16.05
N PHE A 385 -9.77 -8.82 -16.03
CA PHE A 385 -8.99 -8.72 -14.79
C PHE A 385 -9.36 -7.50 -13.95
N ALA A 386 -9.36 -6.30 -14.53
CA ALA A 386 -9.75 -5.08 -13.83
C ALA A 386 -11.15 -5.21 -13.22
N SER A 387 -12.08 -5.86 -13.94
CA SER A 387 -13.41 -6.15 -13.42
C SER A 387 -13.38 -7.04 -12.17
N LYS A 388 -12.53 -8.08 -12.12
CA LYS A 388 -12.43 -9.08 -11.03
C LYS A 388 -11.83 -8.52 -9.74
N ILE A 389 -10.94 -7.54 -9.84
CA ILE A 389 -10.28 -6.93 -8.68
C ILE A 389 -10.98 -5.65 -8.18
N SER A 390 -12.09 -5.27 -8.80
CA SER A 390 -12.87 -4.09 -8.45
C SER A 390 -13.73 -4.32 -7.19
N SER A 391 -14.03 -3.24 -6.44
CA SER A 391 -15.00 -3.29 -5.33
C SER A 391 -16.36 -3.87 -5.74
N THR A 392 -16.75 -3.73 -7.02
CA THR A 392 -18.01 -4.31 -7.53
C THR A 392 -17.94 -5.84 -7.61
N ALA A 393 -16.82 -6.41 -8.07
CA ALA A 393 -16.64 -7.85 -8.08
C ALA A 393 -16.54 -8.43 -6.68
N ILE A 394 -15.86 -7.74 -5.76
CA ILE A 394 -15.77 -8.15 -4.35
C ILE A 394 -17.18 -8.22 -3.74
N ARG A 395 -18.01 -7.19 -3.93
CA ARG A 395 -19.40 -7.19 -3.45
C ARG A 395 -20.23 -8.31 -4.05
N LYS A 396 -20.09 -8.58 -5.36
CA LYS A 396 -20.77 -9.71 -6.01
C LYS A 396 -20.37 -11.05 -5.37
N GLN A 397 -19.07 -11.28 -5.13
CA GLN A 397 -18.59 -12.49 -4.47
C GLN A 397 -19.13 -12.62 -3.04
N LYS A 398 -19.16 -11.53 -2.28
CA LYS A 398 -19.73 -11.51 -0.91
C LYS A 398 -21.23 -11.81 -0.93
N ALA A 399 -21.98 -11.29 -1.90
CA ALA A 399 -23.40 -11.60 -2.10
C ALA A 399 -23.64 -13.10 -2.37
N GLU A 400 -22.86 -13.68 -3.30
CA GLU A 400 -22.94 -15.09 -3.66
C GLU A 400 -22.59 -16.00 -2.47
N ALA A 401 -21.55 -15.66 -1.69
CA ALA A 401 -21.16 -16.39 -0.49
C ALA A 401 -22.25 -16.36 0.59
N ALA A 402 -22.86 -15.19 0.83
CA ALA A 402 -23.96 -15.04 1.78
C ALA A 402 -25.20 -15.85 1.37
N ALA A 403 -25.54 -15.85 0.08
CA ALA A 403 -26.64 -16.65 -0.47
C ALA A 403 -26.40 -18.15 -0.27
N LYS A 404 -25.16 -18.61 -0.52
CA LYS A 404 -24.76 -20.02 -0.33
C LYS A 404 -24.83 -20.44 1.14
N ALA A 405 -24.33 -19.61 2.06
CA ALA A 405 -24.40 -19.87 3.50
C ALA A 405 -25.85 -19.98 3.99
N THR A 406 -26.73 -19.09 3.51
CA THR A 406 -28.16 -19.11 3.83
C THR A 406 -28.87 -20.37 3.30
N ALA A 407 -28.50 -20.84 2.11
CA ALA A 407 -29.04 -22.07 1.53
C ALA A 407 -28.64 -23.32 2.32
N THR A 408 -27.38 -23.39 2.80
CA THR A 408 -26.90 -24.50 3.63
C THR A 408 -27.43 -24.50 5.06
N ALA A 409 -27.88 -23.35 5.58
CA ALA A 409 -28.40 -23.20 6.95
C ALA A 409 -29.90 -23.54 7.10
N ARG A 410 -30.63 -23.81 6.00
CA ARG A 410 -32.00 -24.31 6.05
C ARG A 410 -31.99 -25.85 6.00
N PRO A 411 -32.17 -26.57 7.13
CA PRO A 411 -32.40 -28.00 7.07
C PRO A 411 -33.79 -28.24 6.46
N GLU A 412 -33.89 -29.24 5.59
CA GLU A 412 -35.14 -29.72 4.99
C GLU A 412 -36.16 -30.10 6.08
N SER A 413 -36.98 -29.13 6.50
CA SER A 413 -38.18 -29.40 7.31
C SER A 413 -39.39 -29.48 6.38
N LYS A 414 -39.51 -30.65 5.74
CA LYS A 414 -40.69 -31.22 5.03
C LYS A 414 -40.12 -32.49 4.37
N SER A 415 -40.54 -33.73 4.61
CA SER A 415 -41.87 -34.26 4.92
C SER A 415 -41.68 -35.75 5.26
N ARG A 416 -42.10 -36.20 6.45
CA ARG A 416 -42.52 -37.59 6.69
C ARG A 416 -43.68 -37.56 7.69
N LEU A 417 -44.87 -37.32 7.14
CA LEU A 417 -46.13 -37.80 7.68
C LEU A 417 -46.76 -38.59 6.53
N ALA A 418 -46.57 -39.90 6.58
CA ALA A 418 -47.37 -40.91 5.91
C ALA A 418 -47.50 -42.08 6.89
#